data_AF-A0A1H8S0G7-F1
#
_entry.id   AF-A0A1H8S0G7-F1
#
_cell.length_a   1.000
_cell.length_b   1.000
_cell.length_c   1.000
_cell.angle_alpha   90.00
_cell.angle_beta   90.00
_cell.angle_gamma   90.00
#
_symmetry.space_group_name_H-M   'P 1'
#
loop_
_entity.id
_entity.type
_entity.pdbx_description
1 polymer ?
#
loop_
_entity_poly.entity_id
_entity_poly.type
_entity_poly.pdbx_seq_one_letter_code
_entity_poly.pdbx_strand_id
1 'polypeptide(L)'
;MSSQVLLLGRSCHPDCPVCLHDDAAEMSHSDIDEMINKLNPLCNEVYVGIEAFTKMEILPNVIKSCRSKGLMVHLLTRGQQFGSFEDAATALMELRQHGDFTVLVVCDNRHWDTTDKERLAHMLKAIKNVGIFPELLYLKRSDETIPSDLLFMDEINHFFTIYSRTADNLFDFMKQKEWRIVGNEEPAIDLSEAIIQNDIGNRSPGMADFPLFFQTLVLETTHLCNARCSHCYTSCGPDQSPERMPLDQIKRVIDEASALPNLFKRCHVGGGEATIFWDEMLEILKHAKDHGFTNSIVTNGWWGKTLPVARRKISELKLAGVELIEFSVDAMHQEFVSSEPISYIIQAAKESDIRITLRVCTTKSRRADAVIGNLSGEVQSDITIATSKVVPIGRAKEAIPLEDIWTTSELPIGSCHTSLNLAVLRNGDVFPCCAGSEICPSLKLGNAFEQPLPEIMKALRGNFLVRALVHAGPAYFAILLQEAGLGDRLLPEYGSICHLCTQICTDQELTGAVQQKLEEKILGVIPKVAGFI
;
A
#
# COMPACT_ATOMS: atom_id res chain seq x y z
N MET A 1 4.65 10.04 -25.60
CA MET A 1 5.37 10.01 -26.90
C MET A 1 5.23 8.60 -27.48
N SER A 2 5.46 8.38 -28.77
CA SER A 2 5.31 7.07 -29.39
C SER A 2 6.53 6.17 -29.13
N SER A 3 6.42 5.21 -28.22
CA SER A 3 7.35 4.08 -28.20
C SER A 3 7.22 3.31 -29.52
N GLN A 4 8.32 2.92 -30.14
CA GLN A 4 8.33 2.04 -31.31
C GLN A 4 9.10 0.75 -30.94
N VAL A 5 8.66 -0.39 -31.49
CA VAL A 5 9.17 -1.73 -31.14
C VAL A 5 9.97 -2.30 -32.31
N LEU A 6 11.10 -2.94 -32.03
CA LEU A 6 12.00 -3.52 -33.03
C LEU A 6 11.93 -5.05 -33.02
N LEU A 7 11.03 -5.60 -33.83
CA LEU A 7 10.84 -7.05 -33.94
C LEU A 7 11.95 -7.72 -34.76
N LEU A 8 13.07 -8.03 -34.10
CA LEU A 8 14.06 -8.95 -34.68
C LEU A 8 13.47 -10.36 -34.81
N GLY A 9 13.67 -10.98 -35.97
CA GLY A 9 13.55 -12.44 -36.16
C GLY A 9 12.28 -12.99 -36.80
N ARG A 10 11.25 -12.19 -37.13
CA ARG A 10 10.08 -12.66 -37.90
C ARG A 10 9.51 -11.59 -38.83
N SER A 11 9.15 -12.00 -40.04
CA SER A 11 8.47 -11.15 -41.03
C SER A 11 7.11 -10.64 -40.52
N CYS A 12 6.91 -9.32 -40.60
CA CYS A 12 5.68 -8.66 -40.17
C CYS A 12 4.82 -8.21 -41.38
N HIS A 13 3.89 -7.27 -41.19
CA HIS A 13 3.01 -6.78 -42.26
C HIS A 13 3.80 -6.00 -43.35
N PRO A 14 3.53 -6.20 -44.66
CA PRO A 14 4.26 -5.54 -45.75
C PRO A 14 4.37 -4.01 -45.63
N ASP A 15 3.31 -3.34 -45.19
CA ASP A 15 3.26 -1.88 -45.02
C ASP A 15 3.73 -1.39 -43.63
N CYS A 16 4.68 -2.08 -42.99
CA CYS A 16 5.25 -1.66 -41.72
C CYS A 16 6.44 -0.69 -41.93
N PRO A 17 6.37 0.58 -41.51
CA PRO A 17 7.44 1.55 -41.76
C PRO A 17 8.69 1.36 -40.87
N VAL A 18 8.74 0.31 -40.05
CA VAL A 18 9.74 0.10 -38.99
C VAL A 18 10.41 -1.28 -39.07
N CYS A 19 9.80 -2.25 -39.74
CA CYS A 19 10.30 -3.63 -39.81
C CYS A 19 10.90 -3.90 -41.19
N LEU A 20 12.15 -4.34 -41.22
CA LEU A 20 12.77 -4.89 -42.42
C LEU A 20 12.29 -6.33 -42.63
N HIS A 21 12.22 -6.78 -43.88
CA HIS A 21 11.60 -8.04 -44.27
C HIS A 21 12.55 -9.25 -44.27
N ASP A 22 13.85 -8.99 -44.18
CA ASP A 22 14.91 -9.98 -44.38
C ASP A 22 15.30 -10.70 -43.08
N ASP A 23 15.81 -11.92 -43.21
CA ASP A 23 16.10 -12.79 -42.08
C ASP A 23 17.21 -12.22 -41.17
N ALA A 24 16.85 -11.90 -39.92
CA ALA A 24 17.75 -11.38 -38.89
C ALA A 24 18.85 -12.39 -38.44
N ALA A 25 19.12 -13.43 -39.22
CA ALA A 25 20.29 -14.29 -39.12
C ALA A 25 21.51 -13.74 -39.89
N GLU A 26 21.30 -12.92 -40.93
CA GLU A 26 22.37 -12.52 -41.86
C GLU A 26 22.79 -11.03 -41.74
N MET A 27 22.20 -10.28 -40.81
CA MET A 27 22.50 -8.85 -40.61
C MET A 27 23.92 -8.61 -40.12
N SER A 28 24.68 -7.77 -40.84
CA SER A 28 25.99 -7.32 -40.39
C SER A 28 25.88 -6.22 -39.31
N HIS A 29 27.00 -5.91 -38.65
CA HIS A 29 27.08 -4.80 -37.71
C HIS A 29 26.68 -3.45 -38.36
N SER A 30 26.98 -3.26 -39.66
CA SER A 30 26.62 -2.04 -40.40
C SER A 30 25.11 -1.91 -40.58
N ASP A 31 24.43 -3.01 -40.88
CA ASP A 31 22.97 -3.03 -41.10
C ASP A 31 22.24 -2.77 -39.79
N ILE A 32 22.77 -3.31 -38.68
CA ILE A 32 22.29 -3.03 -37.33
C ILE A 32 22.46 -1.53 -37.00
N ASP A 33 23.64 -0.94 -37.24
CA ASP A 33 23.85 0.48 -36.96
C ASP A 33 23.01 1.40 -37.86
N GLU A 34 22.83 1.10 -39.14
CA GLU A 34 21.95 1.87 -40.03
C GLU A 34 20.48 1.79 -39.58
N MET A 35 20.02 0.60 -39.16
CA MET A 35 18.69 0.39 -38.59
C MET A 35 18.47 1.20 -37.30
N ILE A 36 19.37 1.11 -36.31
CA ILE A 36 19.22 1.89 -35.07
C ILE A 36 19.35 3.40 -35.36
N ASN A 37 20.18 3.84 -36.32
CA ASN A 37 20.24 5.25 -36.73
C ASN A 37 18.90 5.77 -37.31
N LYS A 38 18.13 4.93 -38.01
CA LYS A 38 16.77 5.27 -38.49
C LYS A 38 15.73 5.34 -37.37
N LEU A 39 15.88 4.51 -36.33
CA LEU A 39 15.00 4.46 -35.16
C LEU A 39 15.25 5.59 -34.15
N ASN A 40 16.50 5.98 -33.95
CA ASN A 40 16.92 6.92 -32.91
C ASN A 40 16.14 8.26 -32.85
N PRO A 41 15.74 8.91 -33.97
CA PRO A 41 14.90 10.12 -33.90
C PRO A 41 13.40 9.86 -33.65
N LEU A 42 12.97 8.60 -33.53
CA LEU A 42 11.55 8.19 -33.44
C LEU A 42 11.16 7.58 -32.08
N CYS A 43 12.10 7.04 -31.32
CA CYS A 43 11.87 6.37 -30.03
C CYS A 43 13.07 6.49 -29.08
N ASN A 44 12.83 6.39 -27.77
CA ASN A 44 13.89 6.35 -26.74
C ASN A 44 14.22 4.91 -26.26
N GLU A 45 13.42 3.93 -26.70
CA GLU A 45 13.38 2.55 -26.21
C GLU A 45 13.39 1.60 -27.41
N VAL A 46 14.11 0.48 -27.29
CA VAL A 46 14.24 -0.55 -28.33
C VAL A 46 13.90 -1.91 -27.73
N TYR A 47 12.70 -2.36 -28.04
CA TYR A 47 12.16 -3.65 -27.61
C TYR A 47 12.53 -4.73 -28.62
N VAL A 48 13.41 -5.66 -28.25
CA VAL A 48 13.87 -6.78 -29.09
C VAL A 48 12.95 -7.99 -28.87
N GLY A 49 12.31 -8.46 -29.94
CA GLY A 49 11.22 -9.45 -29.92
C GLY A 49 11.49 -10.78 -29.18
N ILE A 50 10.40 -11.52 -28.88
CA ILE A 50 10.31 -12.68 -27.95
C ILE A 50 11.29 -13.86 -28.18
N GLU A 51 12.06 -13.85 -29.25
CA GLU A 51 13.10 -14.84 -29.58
C GLU A 51 14.53 -14.27 -29.42
N ALA A 52 14.71 -13.10 -28.78
CA ALA A 52 15.99 -12.40 -28.64
C ALA A 52 17.18 -13.33 -28.32
N PHE A 53 17.00 -14.22 -27.34
CA PHE A 53 18.03 -15.14 -26.85
C PHE A 53 18.32 -16.33 -27.78
N THR A 54 17.61 -16.51 -28.90
CA THR A 54 18.02 -17.42 -29.99
C THR A 54 19.01 -16.77 -30.96
N LYS A 55 19.25 -15.45 -30.81
CA LYS A 55 20.08 -14.61 -31.69
C LYS A 55 21.24 -13.94 -30.95
N MET A 56 21.87 -14.68 -30.03
CA MET A 56 22.99 -14.24 -29.20
C MET A 56 24.15 -13.60 -29.97
N GLU A 57 24.37 -13.99 -31.23
CA GLU A 57 25.45 -13.47 -32.07
C GLU A 57 25.29 -11.99 -32.45
N ILE A 58 24.05 -11.49 -32.58
CA ILE A 58 23.78 -10.09 -32.98
C ILE A 58 23.43 -9.17 -31.79
N LEU A 59 22.91 -9.71 -30.68
CA LEU A 59 22.55 -8.92 -29.49
C LEU A 59 23.71 -8.04 -28.96
N PRO A 60 24.99 -8.49 -28.90
CA PRO A 60 26.14 -7.64 -28.60
C PRO A 60 26.21 -6.34 -29.41
N ASN A 61 25.86 -6.38 -30.69
CA ASN A 61 25.98 -5.25 -31.59
C ASN A 61 24.76 -4.34 -31.50
N VAL A 62 23.56 -4.91 -31.32
CA VAL A 62 22.33 -4.15 -31.00
C VAL A 62 22.50 -3.36 -29.71
N ILE A 63 22.97 -4.00 -28.62
CA ILE A 63 23.15 -3.33 -27.32
C ILE A 63 24.19 -2.21 -27.40
N LYS A 64 25.34 -2.43 -28.06
CA LYS A 64 26.35 -1.38 -28.29
C LYS A 64 25.79 -0.21 -29.12
N SER A 65 25.04 -0.53 -30.18
CA SER A 65 24.48 0.46 -31.11
C SER A 65 23.40 1.32 -30.46
N CYS A 66 22.52 0.73 -29.63
CA CYS A 66 21.53 1.47 -28.85
C CYS A 66 22.21 2.33 -27.77
N ARG A 67 23.15 1.75 -27.01
CA ARG A 67 23.89 2.46 -25.95
C ARG A 67 24.66 3.66 -26.47
N SER A 68 25.28 3.57 -27.66
CA SER A 68 26.03 4.70 -28.25
C SER A 68 25.14 5.86 -28.69
N LYS A 69 23.81 5.67 -28.71
CA LYS A 69 22.81 6.66 -29.12
C LYS A 69 21.88 7.09 -27.98
N GLY A 70 22.01 6.49 -26.80
CA GLY A 70 21.19 6.80 -25.61
C GLY A 70 19.88 6.02 -25.50
N LEU A 71 19.71 4.96 -26.29
CA LEU A 71 18.48 4.15 -26.35
C LEU A 71 18.51 3.02 -25.32
N MET A 72 17.42 2.86 -24.57
CA MET A 72 17.23 1.72 -23.65
C MET A 72 16.88 0.45 -24.42
N VAL A 73 17.47 -0.69 -24.04
CA VAL A 73 17.20 -1.99 -24.67
C VAL A 73 16.38 -2.88 -23.75
N HIS A 74 15.30 -3.46 -24.28
CA HIS A 74 14.41 -4.38 -23.58
C HIS A 74 14.40 -5.71 -24.33
N LEU A 75 14.94 -6.78 -23.74
CA LEU A 75 15.01 -8.11 -24.37
C LEU A 75 13.76 -8.93 -23.99
N LEU A 76 12.90 -9.24 -24.95
CA LEU A 76 11.72 -10.05 -24.71
C LEU A 76 12.05 -11.55 -24.75
N THR A 77 11.46 -12.33 -23.84
CA THR A 77 11.65 -13.79 -23.76
C THR A 77 10.37 -14.50 -23.34
N ARG A 78 10.25 -15.80 -23.63
CA ARG A 78 9.19 -16.67 -23.07
C ARG A 78 9.72 -17.64 -22.00
N GLY A 79 11.01 -17.59 -21.69
CA GLY A 79 11.66 -18.49 -20.73
C GLY A 79 11.89 -19.92 -21.23
N GLN A 80 11.57 -20.20 -22.48
CA GLN A 80 11.68 -21.54 -23.08
C GLN A 80 12.97 -21.72 -23.90
N GLN A 81 13.70 -20.62 -24.16
CA GLN A 81 14.84 -20.55 -25.06
C GLN A 81 16.17 -21.06 -24.47
N PHE A 82 16.35 -21.04 -23.15
CA PHE A 82 17.61 -21.44 -22.50
C PHE A 82 17.63 -22.94 -22.16
N GLY A 83 18.77 -23.61 -22.37
CA GLY A 83 18.96 -25.04 -22.08
C GLY A 83 18.88 -25.34 -20.59
N SER A 84 19.86 -24.83 -19.83
CA SER A 84 19.95 -24.92 -18.37
C SER A 84 19.90 -23.54 -17.69
N PHE A 85 19.90 -23.55 -16.35
CA PHE A 85 20.00 -22.35 -15.51
C PHE A 85 21.37 -21.67 -15.69
N GLU A 86 22.43 -22.48 -15.74
CA GLU A 86 23.81 -22.07 -15.90
C GLU A 86 24.02 -21.38 -17.26
N ASP A 87 23.49 -21.95 -18.34
CA ASP A 87 23.55 -21.34 -19.69
C ASP A 87 22.92 -19.95 -19.71
N ALA A 88 21.74 -19.80 -19.08
CA ALA A 88 21.01 -18.54 -19.02
C ALA A 88 21.80 -17.46 -18.26
N ALA A 89 22.34 -17.81 -17.10
CA ALA A 89 23.16 -16.90 -16.30
C ALA A 89 24.44 -16.48 -17.04
N THR A 90 25.16 -17.43 -17.66
CA THR A 90 26.38 -17.15 -18.42
C THR A 90 26.12 -16.25 -19.63
N ALA A 91 25.10 -16.56 -20.44
CA ALA A 91 24.72 -15.77 -21.60
C ALA A 91 24.35 -14.31 -21.23
N LEU A 92 23.62 -14.12 -20.13
CA LEU A 92 23.26 -12.78 -19.65
C LEU A 92 24.46 -12.02 -19.08
N MET A 93 25.38 -12.67 -18.36
CA MET A 93 26.62 -12.04 -17.89
C MET A 93 27.51 -11.58 -19.04
N GLU A 94 27.59 -12.34 -20.14
CA GLU A 94 28.33 -11.96 -21.34
C GLU A 94 27.71 -10.72 -22.01
N LEU A 95 26.39 -10.73 -22.25
CA LEU A 95 25.69 -9.59 -22.86
C LEU A 95 25.86 -8.28 -22.06
N ARG A 96 25.89 -8.33 -20.72
CA ARG A 96 26.09 -7.14 -19.89
C ARG A 96 27.44 -6.45 -20.08
N GLN A 97 28.44 -7.13 -20.64
CA GLN A 97 29.72 -6.51 -20.99
C GLN A 97 29.61 -5.50 -22.14
N HIS A 98 28.45 -5.43 -22.81
CA HIS A 98 28.23 -4.60 -23.99
C HIS A 98 27.35 -3.39 -23.70
N GLY A 99 26.45 -3.49 -22.72
CA GLY A 99 25.64 -2.39 -22.23
C GLY A 99 24.55 -2.85 -21.27
N ASP A 100 23.81 -1.89 -20.75
CA ASP A 100 22.65 -2.14 -19.89
C ASP A 100 21.40 -2.41 -20.73
N PHE A 101 20.61 -3.39 -20.28
CA PHE A 101 19.35 -3.80 -20.88
C PHE A 101 18.44 -4.38 -19.78
N THR A 102 17.13 -4.35 -20.01
CA THR A 102 16.14 -5.06 -19.19
C THR A 102 15.75 -6.39 -19.85
N VAL A 103 15.17 -7.30 -19.07
CA VAL A 103 14.60 -8.54 -19.60
C VAL A 103 13.10 -8.57 -19.29
N LEU A 104 12.31 -8.55 -20.36
CA LEU A 104 10.85 -8.64 -20.30
C LEU A 104 10.44 -10.09 -20.55
N VAL A 105 10.01 -10.76 -19.49
CA VAL A 105 9.38 -12.08 -19.61
C VAL A 105 7.98 -11.87 -20.15
N VAL A 106 7.63 -12.51 -21.25
CA VAL A 106 6.33 -12.38 -21.93
C VAL A 106 5.52 -13.65 -21.73
N CYS A 107 4.32 -13.52 -21.17
CA CYS A 107 3.38 -14.62 -21.02
C CYS A 107 1.98 -14.22 -21.54
N ASP A 108 1.21 -15.23 -21.93
CA ASP A 108 -0.19 -15.10 -22.32
C ASP A 108 -0.92 -16.42 -22.01
N ASN A 109 -2.26 -16.39 -21.90
CA ASN A 109 -3.04 -17.54 -21.41
C ASN A 109 -2.86 -18.81 -22.24
N ARG A 110 -2.72 -18.69 -23.57
CA ARG A 110 -2.62 -19.85 -24.48
C ARG A 110 -1.33 -20.63 -24.27
N HIS A 111 -0.27 -19.92 -23.90
CA HIS A 111 1.05 -20.50 -23.67
C HIS A 111 1.30 -20.78 -22.19
N TRP A 112 0.53 -20.19 -21.26
CA TRP A 112 0.75 -20.38 -19.83
C TRP A 112 0.51 -21.82 -19.35
N ASP A 113 -0.62 -22.43 -19.74
CA ASP A 113 -0.96 -23.80 -19.35
C ASP A 113 0.02 -24.85 -19.90
N THR A 114 0.79 -24.48 -20.93
CA THR A 114 1.86 -25.30 -21.54
C THR A 114 3.27 -24.82 -21.18
N THR A 115 3.41 -23.81 -20.32
CA THR A 115 4.71 -23.30 -19.88
C THR A 115 5.26 -24.13 -18.73
N ASP A 116 6.53 -24.50 -18.84
CA ASP A 116 7.32 -25.12 -17.79
C ASP A 116 7.62 -24.09 -16.69
N LYS A 117 6.85 -24.16 -15.61
CA LYS A 117 6.85 -23.19 -14.51
C LYS A 117 8.09 -23.28 -13.64
N GLU A 118 8.66 -24.48 -13.48
CA GLU A 118 9.93 -24.68 -12.78
C GLU A 118 11.09 -24.08 -13.58
N ARG A 119 11.16 -24.34 -14.88
CA ARG A 119 12.17 -23.75 -15.78
C ARG A 119 12.03 -22.23 -15.87
N LEU A 120 10.80 -21.71 -15.85
CA LEU A 120 10.55 -20.27 -15.80
C LEU A 120 11.05 -19.63 -14.49
N ALA A 121 10.74 -20.24 -13.33
CA ALA A 121 11.24 -19.79 -12.03
C ALA A 121 12.78 -19.81 -11.99
N HIS A 122 13.39 -20.88 -12.51
CA HIS A 122 14.85 -20.98 -12.65
C HIS A 122 15.42 -19.87 -13.54
N MET A 123 14.83 -19.56 -14.71
CA MET A 123 15.30 -18.44 -15.53
C MET A 123 15.14 -17.08 -14.81
N LEU A 124 14.00 -16.81 -14.18
CA LEU A 124 13.77 -15.57 -13.42
C LEU A 124 14.83 -15.38 -12.33
N LYS A 125 15.18 -16.47 -11.63
CA LYS A 125 16.25 -16.53 -10.64
C LYS A 125 17.65 -16.33 -11.25
N ALA A 126 17.91 -16.85 -12.45
CA ALA A 126 19.16 -16.62 -13.18
C ALA A 126 19.31 -15.12 -13.54
N ILE A 127 18.26 -14.50 -14.07
CA ILE A 127 18.22 -13.05 -14.41
C ILE A 127 18.48 -12.21 -13.14
N LYS A 128 17.80 -12.54 -12.03
CA LYS A 128 17.97 -11.86 -10.73
C LYS A 128 19.41 -11.99 -10.20
N ASN A 129 20.03 -13.17 -10.34
CA ASN A 129 21.39 -13.43 -9.88
C ASN A 129 22.48 -12.68 -10.69
N VAL A 130 22.23 -12.31 -11.95
CA VAL A 130 23.15 -11.46 -12.75
C VAL A 130 22.93 -9.95 -12.56
N GLY A 131 22.15 -9.58 -11.54
CA GLY A 131 21.86 -8.18 -11.20
C GLY A 131 20.99 -7.47 -12.22
N ILE A 132 20.13 -8.20 -12.92
CA ILE A 132 19.07 -7.67 -13.77
C ILE A 132 17.75 -7.93 -13.04
N PHE A 133 16.84 -6.96 -13.05
CA PHE A 133 15.50 -7.16 -12.51
C PHE A 133 14.58 -7.63 -13.65
N PRO A 134 14.08 -8.89 -13.62
CA PRO A 134 13.11 -9.34 -14.61
C PRO A 134 11.75 -8.69 -14.34
N GLU A 135 11.13 -8.19 -15.41
CA GLU A 135 9.75 -7.69 -15.38
C GLU A 135 8.88 -8.66 -16.19
N LEU A 136 7.66 -8.92 -15.69
CA LEU A 136 6.71 -9.80 -16.39
C LEU A 136 5.67 -8.97 -17.14
N LEU A 137 5.62 -9.14 -18.45
CA LEU A 137 4.65 -8.57 -19.37
C LEU A 137 3.59 -9.62 -19.74
N TYR A 138 2.42 -9.54 -19.14
CA TYR A 138 1.32 -10.45 -19.41
C TYR A 138 0.36 -9.88 -20.46
N LEU A 139 0.20 -10.53 -21.60
CA LEU A 139 -0.89 -10.23 -22.52
C LEU A 139 -2.11 -11.09 -22.18
N LYS A 140 -3.26 -10.43 -22.07
CA LYS A 140 -4.57 -11.10 -22.02
C LYS A 140 -5.60 -10.37 -22.86
N ARG A 141 -6.62 -11.09 -23.29
CA ARG A 141 -7.86 -10.47 -23.76
C ARG A 141 -8.61 -9.78 -22.61
N SER A 142 -9.65 -9.01 -22.90
CA SER A 142 -10.45 -8.33 -21.86
C SER A 142 -11.20 -9.29 -20.93
N ASP A 143 -11.69 -10.40 -21.49
CA ASP A 143 -12.49 -11.48 -20.89
C ASP A 143 -11.64 -12.57 -20.21
N GLU A 144 -10.40 -12.75 -20.64
CA GLU A 144 -9.44 -13.69 -20.06
C GLU A 144 -8.96 -13.26 -18.66
N THR A 145 -8.78 -14.19 -17.73
CA THR A 145 -8.16 -13.95 -16.41
C THR A 145 -6.64 -14.07 -16.47
N ILE A 146 -5.94 -13.64 -15.41
CA ILE A 146 -4.54 -13.99 -15.19
C ILE A 146 -4.51 -15.32 -14.39
N PRO A 147 -3.71 -16.32 -14.78
CA PRO A 147 -3.58 -17.58 -14.05
C PRO A 147 -3.08 -17.36 -12.62
N SER A 148 -3.68 -18.05 -11.65
CA SER A 148 -3.42 -17.80 -10.23
C SER A 148 -2.03 -18.25 -9.78
N ASP A 149 -1.48 -19.29 -10.39
CA ASP A 149 -0.15 -19.82 -10.14
C ASP A 149 0.97 -18.86 -10.57
N LEU A 150 0.75 -18.06 -11.61
CA LEU A 150 1.63 -16.95 -12.00
C LEU A 150 1.81 -15.93 -10.86
N LEU A 151 0.72 -15.65 -10.13
CA LEU A 151 0.67 -14.71 -9.01
C LEU A 151 1.32 -15.27 -7.72
N PHE A 152 1.74 -16.53 -7.74
CA PHE A 152 2.43 -17.21 -6.64
C PHE A 152 3.92 -17.51 -6.92
N MET A 153 4.50 -16.96 -8.01
CA MET A 153 5.94 -17.09 -8.30
C MET A 153 6.77 -16.01 -7.58
N ASP A 154 7.42 -16.39 -6.47
CA ASP A 154 8.18 -15.48 -5.59
C ASP A 154 9.37 -14.74 -6.27
N GLU A 155 9.85 -15.20 -7.44
CA GLU A 155 10.89 -14.51 -8.19
C GLU A 155 10.44 -13.18 -8.83
N ILE A 156 9.13 -13.01 -9.10
CA ILE A 156 8.56 -11.95 -9.94
C ILE A 156 8.25 -10.70 -9.12
N ASN A 157 9.00 -9.62 -9.38
CA ASN A 157 8.95 -8.40 -8.57
C ASN A 157 8.00 -7.32 -9.15
N HIS A 158 7.91 -7.24 -10.48
CA HIS A 158 7.11 -6.25 -11.22
C HIS A 158 6.33 -6.92 -12.34
N PHE A 159 5.09 -6.46 -12.54
CA PHE A 159 4.09 -7.06 -13.42
C PHE A 159 3.35 -5.98 -14.21
N PHE A 160 3.32 -6.12 -15.52
CA PHE A 160 2.66 -5.23 -16.46
C PHE A 160 1.63 -6.02 -17.27
N THR A 161 0.38 -5.56 -17.32
CA THR A 161 -0.67 -6.22 -18.12
C THR A 161 -0.94 -5.43 -19.39
N ILE A 162 -0.74 -6.06 -20.55
CA ILE A 162 -1.27 -5.55 -21.81
C ILE A 162 -2.67 -6.15 -22.02
N TYR A 163 -3.61 -5.27 -22.33
CA TYR A 163 -4.98 -5.61 -22.69
C TYR A 163 -5.16 -5.44 -24.20
N SER A 164 -5.71 -6.44 -24.89
CA SER A 164 -6.18 -6.27 -26.26
C SER A 164 -7.58 -6.84 -26.47
N ARG A 165 -8.34 -6.24 -27.38
CA ARG A 165 -9.64 -6.75 -27.86
C ARG A 165 -9.52 -7.56 -29.16
N THR A 166 -8.36 -7.51 -29.80
CA THR A 166 -8.14 -7.91 -31.21
C THR A 166 -6.87 -8.72 -31.41
N ALA A 167 -5.90 -8.65 -30.49
CA ALA A 167 -4.72 -9.49 -30.51
C ALA A 167 -4.96 -10.81 -29.77
N ASP A 168 -4.43 -11.88 -30.35
CA ASP A 168 -4.54 -13.26 -29.85
C ASP A 168 -3.25 -13.73 -29.15
N ASN A 169 -2.19 -12.93 -29.22
CA ASN A 169 -0.85 -13.12 -28.66
C ASN A 169 -0.06 -11.81 -28.86
N LEU A 170 1.14 -11.67 -28.27
CA LEU A 170 1.89 -10.40 -28.33
C LEU A 170 2.33 -10.03 -29.76
N PHE A 171 2.55 -10.99 -30.65
CA PHE A 171 2.93 -10.71 -32.05
C PHE A 171 1.78 -10.07 -32.83
N ASP A 172 0.54 -10.49 -32.59
CA ASP A 172 -0.66 -9.85 -33.16
C ASP A 172 -1.02 -8.51 -32.49
N PHE A 173 -0.50 -8.23 -31.30
CA PHE A 173 -0.58 -6.92 -30.65
C PHE A 173 0.43 -5.93 -31.24
N MET A 174 1.70 -6.33 -31.34
CA MET A 174 2.79 -5.48 -31.85
C MET A 174 2.67 -5.20 -33.36
N LYS A 175 1.83 -5.95 -34.09
CA LYS A 175 1.44 -5.67 -35.49
C LYS A 175 0.40 -4.55 -35.66
N GLN A 176 -0.24 -4.08 -34.59
CA GLN A 176 -1.26 -3.03 -34.66
C GLN A 176 -0.59 -1.66 -34.84
N LYS A 177 -1.12 -0.80 -35.73
CA LYS A 177 -0.48 0.48 -36.05
C LYS A 177 -0.50 1.49 -34.90
N GLU A 178 -1.39 1.30 -33.94
CA GLU A 178 -1.47 2.08 -32.71
C GLU A 178 -1.56 1.11 -31.53
N TRP A 179 -0.57 1.16 -30.64
CA TRP A 179 -0.59 0.51 -29.35
C TRP A 179 0.04 1.44 -28.31
N ARG A 180 -0.33 1.24 -27.04
CA ARG A 180 0.26 1.95 -25.90
C ARG A 180 0.63 0.93 -24.85
N ILE A 181 1.88 0.94 -24.39
CA ILE A 181 2.26 0.25 -23.16
C ILE A 181 1.60 1.02 -22.02
N VAL A 182 0.61 0.41 -21.39
CA VAL A 182 -0.02 0.94 -20.18
C VAL A 182 0.76 0.39 -19.00
N GLY A 183 1.83 1.11 -18.63
CA GLY A 183 2.31 1.10 -17.24
C GLY A 183 1.28 1.78 -16.33
N ASN A 184 1.65 2.08 -15.09
CA ASN A 184 0.76 2.77 -14.14
C ASN A 184 0.54 4.28 -14.45
N GLU A 185 0.56 4.67 -15.73
CA GLU A 185 0.24 6.02 -16.22
C GLU A 185 -0.83 5.95 -17.33
N GLU A 186 -2.01 6.48 -17.01
CA GLU A 186 -3.28 6.29 -17.71
C GLU A 186 -3.27 6.71 -19.19
N PRO A 187 -4.00 6.00 -20.07
CA PRO A 187 -4.50 6.58 -21.31
C PRO A 187 -5.45 7.73 -20.97
N ALA A 188 -5.01 8.97 -21.20
CA ALA A 188 -5.86 10.14 -21.09
C ALA A 188 -7.06 10.01 -22.05
N ILE A 189 -8.25 9.76 -21.49
CA ILE A 189 -9.53 9.87 -22.18
C ILE A 189 -9.89 11.35 -22.24
N ASP A 190 -10.55 11.78 -23.32
CA ASP A 190 -11.00 13.17 -23.45
C ASP A 190 -12.05 13.49 -22.37
N LEU A 191 -11.70 14.40 -21.46
CA LEU A 191 -12.49 14.74 -20.27
C LEU A 191 -13.59 15.78 -20.55
N SER A 192 -13.77 16.23 -21.79
CA SER A 192 -14.60 17.40 -22.10
C SER A 192 -16.11 17.17 -22.18
N GLU A 193 -16.60 15.95 -22.44
CA GLU A 193 -18.05 15.66 -22.54
C GLU A 193 -18.60 14.69 -21.47
N ALA A 194 -17.75 14.12 -20.61
CA ALA A 194 -18.16 13.16 -19.57
C ALA A 194 -18.45 13.80 -18.19
N ILE A 195 -19.02 15.01 -18.15
CA ILE A 195 -19.41 15.67 -16.90
C ILE A 195 -20.76 15.12 -16.42
N ILE A 196 -20.73 13.91 -15.85
CA ILE A 196 -21.79 13.38 -14.99
C ILE A 196 -21.16 12.90 -13.68
N GLN A 197 -21.76 13.35 -12.58
CA GLN A 197 -21.35 13.10 -11.21
C GLN A 197 -21.70 11.66 -10.75
N ASN A 198 -20.92 11.18 -9.79
CA ASN A 198 -21.29 10.14 -8.80
C ASN A 198 -21.46 8.67 -9.26
N ASP A 199 -21.44 7.84 -8.21
CA ASP A 199 -21.96 6.48 -8.08
C ASP A 199 -21.27 5.28 -8.75
N ILE A 200 -21.59 4.11 -8.17
CA ILE A 200 -21.32 2.74 -8.63
C ILE A 200 -19.84 2.34 -8.77
N GLY A 201 -19.22 2.05 -7.62
CA GLY A 201 -18.86 0.66 -7.20
C GLY A 201 -18.26 -0.35 -8.21
N ASN A 202 -17.67 0.10 -9.31
CA ASN A 202 -17.14 -0.77 -10.37
C ASN A 202 -15.76 -1.34 -10.00
N ARG A 203 -15.52 -2.60 -10.42
CA ARG A 203 -14.29 -3.33 -10.12
C ARG A 203 -13.13 -2.88 -11.02
N SER A 204 -12.09 -2.34 -10.43
CA SER A 204 -10.76 -2.35 -11.03
C SER A 204 -10.19 -3.78 -11.03
N PRO A 205 -9.79 -4.35 -12.19
CA PRO A 205 -8.93 -5.53 -12.21
C PRO A 205 -7.64 -5.26 -11.42
N GLY A 206 -7.10 -6.27 -10.73
CA GLY A 206 -5.88 -6.12 -9.92
C GLY A 206 -6.10 -5.80 -8.43
N MET A 207 -7.34 -5.59 -7.96
CA MET A 207 -7.61 -5.23 -6.55
C MET A 207 -7.29 -6.35 -5.53
N ALA A 208 -6.97 -7.56 -5.99
CA ALA A 208 -6.40 -8.66 -5.19
C ALA A 208 -4.87 -8.60 -5.07
N ASP A 209 -4.20 -7.98 -6.04
CA ASP A 209 -2.77 -8.18 -6.31
C ASP A 209 -1.88 -7.07 -5.77
N PHE A 210 -2.46 -5.88 -5.52
CA PHE A 210 -1.75 -4.81 -4.79
C PHE A 210 -1.31 -5.29 -3.39
N PRO A 211 -0.01 -5.23 -3.04
CA PRO A 211 0.40 -5.42 -1.65
C PRO A 211 -0.15 -4.27 -0.80
N LEU A 212 -0.81 -4.60 0.32
CA LEU A 212 -1.25 -3.59 1.28
C LEU A 212 -0.04 -3.06 2.03
N PHE A 213 0.26 -1.77 1.85
CA PHE A 213 1.36 -1.08 2.52
C PHE A 213 0.91 -0.42 3.82
N PHE A 214 1.75 -0.52 4.84
CA PHE A 214 1.49 0.01 6.19
C PHE A 214 2.48 1.12 6.50
N GLN A 215 1.98 2.30 6.86
CA GLN A 215 2.77 3.52 7.09
C GLN A 215 3.58 3.49 8.39
N THR A 216 3.11 2.70 9.37
CA THR A 216 3.58 2.69 10.75
C THR A 216 3.25 1.36 11.43
N LEU A 217 4.13 0.88 12.31
CA LEU A 217 3.81 -0.08 13.37
C LEU A 217 3.24 0.71 14.55
N VAL A 218 2.00 0.43 14.95
CA VAL A 218 1.37 1.08 16.10
C VAL A 218 1.31 0.11 17.27
N LEU A 219 1.82 0.52 18.42
CA LEU A 219 1.84 -0.28 19.65
C LEU A 219 0.93 0.37 20.70
N GLU A 220 -0.29 -0.18 20.86
CA GLU A 220 -1.20 0.22 21.94
C GLU A 220 -0.83 -0.53 23.22
N THR A 221 0.15 0.01 23.94
CA THR A 221 0.86 -0.68 25.03
C THR A 221 0.00 -0.97 26.26
N THR A 222 -1.02 -0.17 26.56
CA THR A 222 -1.89 -0.31 27.75
C THR A 222 -3.25 0.34 27.52
N HIS A 223 -4.26 0.00 28.33
CA HIS A 223 -5.53 0.75 28.38
C HIS A 223 -5.61 1.69 29.59
N LEU A 224 -4.64 1.65 30.50
CA LEU A 224 -4.55 2.58 31.63
C LEU A 224 -4.29 4.00 31.10
N CYS A 225 -5.10 4.96 31.55
CA CYS A 225 -4.93 6.38 31.23
C CYS A 225 -5.23 7.24 32.47
N ASN A 226 -4.54 8.36 32.65
CA ASN A 226 -4.84 9.34 33.70
C ASN A 226 -6.07 10.22 33.40
N ALA A 227 -6.68 10.08 32.22
CA ALA A 227 -7.84 10.83 31.77
C ALA A 227 -9.01 9.90 31.40
N ARG A 228 -10.25 10.40 31.45
CA ARG A 228 -11.46 9.67 31.02
C ARG A 228 -12.21 10.43 29.92
N CYS A 229 -11.48 10.90 28.91
CA CYS A 229 -11.99 11.71 27.80
C CYS A 229 -13.25 11.09 27.18
N SER A 230 -14.29 11.90 26.99
CA SER A 230 -15.61 11.44 26.52
C SER A 230 -15.60 10.85 25.11
N HIS A 231 -14.68 11.25 24.24
CA HIS A 231 -14.59 10.74 22.86
C HIS A 231 -13.68 9.51 22.66
N CYS A 232 -13.08 8.95 23.73
CA CYS A 232 -12.08 7.88 23.60
C CYS A 232 -12.67 6.60 22.99
N TYR A 233 -12.15 6.18 21.83
CA TYR A 233 -12.67 5.05 21.06
C TYR A 233 -12.34 3.69 21.69
N THR A 234 -11.11 3.48 22.17
CA THR A 234 -10.70 2.30 22.97
C THR A 234 -11.23 2.29 24.41
N SER A 235 -11.95 3.34 24.82
CA SER A 235 -12.49 3.50 26.19
C SER A 235 -11.46 3.43 27.32
N CYS A 236 -10.19 3.75 27.05
CA CYS A 236 -9.10 3.83 28.01
C CYS A 236 -9.40 4.78 29.19
N GLY A 237 -8.83 4.54 30.38
CA GLY A 237 -9.18 5.28 31.59
C GLY A 237 -8.43 4.89 32.87
N PRO A 238 -8.65 5.60 33.98
CA PRO A 238 -7.95 5.39 35.26
C PRO A 238 -8.48 4.19 36.06
N ASP A 239 -9.56 3.59 35.60
CA ASP A 239 -10.18 2.36 36.11
C ASP A 239 -9.81 1.12 35.30
N GLN A 240 -9.07 1.29 34.21
CA GLN A 240 -8.62 0.18 33.38
C GLN A 240 -7.48 -0.60 34.05
N SER A 241 -7.32 -1.85 33.64
CA SER A 241 -6.26 -2.71 34.13
C SER A 241 -4.87 -2.05 33.94
N PRO A 242 -3.99 -2.06 34.97
CA PRO A 242 -2.60 -1.60 34.84
C PRO A 242 -1.70 -2.58 34.08
N GLU A 243 -2.28 -3.67 33.56
CA GLU A 243 -1.66 -4.52 32.55
C GLU A 243 -1.24 -3.72 31.32
N ARG A 244 -0.16 -4.20 30.72
CA ARG A 244 0.44 -3.67 29.50
C ARG A 244 0.94 -4.82 28.64
N MET A 245 1.18 -4.55 27.36
CA MET A 245 1.81 -5.51 26.44
C MET A 245 3.13 -5.98 27.07
N PRO A 246 3.42 -7.28 27.19
CA PRO A 246 4.66 -7.73 27.78
C PRO A 246 5.88 -7.29 26.95
N LEU A 247 6.93 -6.79 27.60
CA LEU A 247 8.08 -6.17 26.94
C LEU A 247 8.84 -7.13 26.03
N ASP A 248 8.91 -8.42 26.37
CA ASP A 248 9.44 -9.49 25.53
C ASP A 248 8.63 -9.66 24.24
N GLN A 249 7.29 -9.59 24.32
CA GLN A 249 6.41 -9.67 23.17
C GLN A 249 6.51 -8.41 22.30
N ILE A 250 6.59 -7.22 22.91
CA ILE A 250 6.81 -5.96 22.17
C ILE A 250 8.11 -6.02 21.36
N LYS A 251 9.20 -6.49 21.97
CA LYS A 251 10.50 -6.61 21.30
C LYS A 251 10.42 -7.58 20.12
N ARG A 252 9.87 -8.78 20.31
CA ARG A 252 9.65 -9.73 19.21
C ARG A 252 8.78 -9.17 18.09
N VAL A 253 7.71 -8.44 18.43
CA VAL A 253 6.83 -7.78 17.43
C VAL A 253 7.61 -6.73 16.62
N ILE A 254 8.51 -5.97 17.25
CA ILE A 254 9.40 -5.03 16.56
C ILE A 254 10.41 -5.78 15.66
N ASP A 255 11.02 -6.86 16.15
CA ASP A 255 11.99 -7.67 15.40
C ASP A 255 11.33 -8.24 14.13
N GLU A 256 10.16 -8.84 14.28
CA GLU A 256 9.34 -9.37 13.19
C GLU A 256 8.88 -8.27 12.22
N ALA A 257 8.45 -7.12 12.75
CA ALA A 257 8.06 -5.96 11.94
C ALA A 257 9.24 -5.33 11.17
N SER A 258 10.47 -5.42 11.68
CA SER A 258 11.67 -4.95 10.98
C SER A 258 11.88 -5.71 9.67
N ALA A 259 11.53 -7.00 9.62
CA ALA A 259 11.66 -7.84 8.44
C ALA A 259 10.53 -7.68 7.39
N LEU A 260 9.39 -7.06 7.75
CA LEU A 260 8.25 -6.92 6.83
C LEU A 260 8.55 -5.95 5.66
N PRO A 261 8.47 -6.38 4.38
CA PRO A 261 8.81 -5.52 3.24
C PRO A 261 7.74 -4.49 2.89
N ASN A 262 6.47 -4.74 3.27
CA ASN A 262 5.32 -3.86 3.02
C ASN A 262 5.01 -2.94 4.22
N LEU A 263 5.92 -2.80 5.17
CA LEU A 263 5.79 -1.94 6.36
C LEU A 263 6.93 -0.91 6.38
N PHE A 264 6.58 0.36 6.23
CA PHE A 264 7.52 1.47 6.44
C PHE A 264 8.05 1.46 7.88
N LYS A 265 9.35 1.72 8.05
CA LYS A 265 10.03 1.65 9.36
C LYS A 265 9.77 2.90 10.20
N ARG A 266 8.50 3.08 10.58
CA ARG A 266 8.04 4.04 11.59
C ARG A 266 7.35 3.29 12.72
N CYS A 267 7.70 3.58 13.96
CA CYS A 267 7.03 3.02 15.14
C CYS A 267 6.28 4.15 15.87
N HIS A 268 5.07 3.86 16.34
CA HIS A 268 4.22 4.80 17.06
C HIS A 268 3.68 4.15 18.33
N VAL A 269 4.07 4.69 19.48
CA VAL A 269 3.71 4.12 20.79
C VAL A 269 2.56 4.91 21.42
N GLY A 270 1.53 4.20 21.85
CA GLY A 270 0.28 4.77 22.36
C GLY A 270 -0.54 3.78 23.20
N GLY A 271 -1.86 3.83 23.03
CA GLY A 271 -2.86 3.19 23.89
C GLY A 271 -3.57 4.22 24.78
N GLY A 272 -3.76 3.90 26.06
CA GLY A 272 -4.36 4.81 27.05
C GLY A 272 -3.50 6.04 27.36
N GLU A 273 -2.40 5.85 28.09
CA GLU A 273 -1.32 6.85 28.21
C GLU A 273 0.01 6.13 28.49
N ALA A 274 0.75 5.81 27.43
CA ALA A 274 2.02 5.09 27.50
C ALA A 274 3.07 5.80 28.38
N THR A 275 3.02 7.13 28.49
CA THR A 275 3.97 7.92 29.29
C THR A 275 3.80 7.73 30.81
N ILE A 276 2.76 7.03 31.27
CA ILE A 276 2.68 6.50 32.65
C ILE A 276 3.81 5.49 32.90
N PHE A 277 4.09 4.61 31.93
CA PHE A 277 5.12 3.57 32.00
C PHE A 277 6.44 4.04 31.37
N TRP A 278 6.87 5.26 31.73
CA TRP A 278 7.89 6.02 31.00
C TRP A 278 9.18 5.27 30.67
N ASP A 279 9.79 4.60 31.65
CA ASP A 279 11.10 3.96 31.45
C ASP A 279 11.00 2.73 30.54
N GLU A 280 9.88 2.00 30.61
CA GLU A 280 9.58 0.89 29.71
C GLU A 280 9.23 1.38 28.30
N MET A 281 8.46 2.46 28.18
CA MET A 281 8.22 3.16 26.91
C MET A 281 9.53 3.60 26.25
N LEU A 282 10.49 4.14 27.02
CA LEU A 282 11.82 4.46 26.50
C LEU A 282 12.62 3.21 26.07
N GLU A 283 12.42 2.05 26.70
CA GLU A 283 13.06 0.80 26.29
C GLU A 283 12.47 0.25 24.98
N ILE A 284 11.14 0.30 24.82
CA ILE A 284 10.43 -0.01 23.56
C ILE A 284 10.96 0.86 22.42
N LEU A 285 11.02 2.18 22.64
CA LEU A 285 11.47 3.14 21.63
C LEU A 285 12.95 2.91 21.24
N LYS A 286 13.84 2.67 22.20
CA LYS A 286 15.24 2.30 21.90
C LYS A 286 15.31 1.02 21.06
N HIS A 287 14.58 -0.02 21.46
CA HIS A 287 14.57 -1.30 20.72
C HIS A 287 14.05 -1.15 19.29
N ALA A 288 13.02 -0.31 19.06
CA ALA A 288 12.55 0.05 17.73
C ALA A 288 13.60 0.81 16.90
N LYS A 289 14.27 1.79 17.51
CA LYS A 289 15.35 2.56 16.88
C LYS A 289 16.52 1.67 16.46
N ASP A 290 16.93 0.75 17.32
CA ASP A 290 18.04 -0.18 17.07
C ASP A 290 17.70 -1.20 15.96
N HIS A 291 16.41 -1.44 15.70
CA HIS A 291 15.89 -2.19 14.54
C HIS A 291 15.50 -1.30 13.34
N GLY A 292 16.02 -0.07 13.28
CA GLY A 292 15.92 0.81 12.11
C GLY A 292 14.60 1.57 11.94
N PHE A 293 13.73 1.60 12.96
CA PHE A 293 12.53 2.43 12.94
C PHE A 293 12.83 3.88 13.37
N THR A 294 12.21 4.87 12.72
CA THR A 294 12.06 6.19 13.32
C THR A 294 10.82 6.21 14.21
N ASN A 295 10.90 6.90 15.35
CA ASN A 295 9.87 6.77 16.38
C ASN A 295 8.96 8.00 16.52
N SER A 296 7.75 7.74 16.98
CA SER A 296 6.78 8.72 17.41
C SER A 296 5.97 8.23 18.61
N ILE A 297 5.35 9.14 19.35
CA ILE A 297 4.42 8.80 20.45
C ILE A 297 3.16 9.67 20.37
N VAL A 298 2.04 9.14 20.86
CA VAL A 298 0.84 9.93 21.19
C VAL A 298 0.67 10.01 22.71
N THR A 299 0.34 11.20 23.22
CA THR A 299 0.23 11.45 24.67
C THR A 299 -0.67 12.66 24.97
N ASN A 300 -1.29 12.70 26.14
CA ASN A 300 -1.99 13.88 26.67
C ASN A 300 -1.03 14.89 27.34
N GLY A 301 0.26 14.58 27.47
CA GLY A 301 1.31 15.51 27.90
C GLY A 301 1.38 15.84 29.40
N TRP A 302 0.61 15.15 30.26
CA TRP A 302 0.57 15.38 31.73
C TRP A 302 1.94 15.40 32.44
N TRP A 303 2.97 14.81 31.83
CA TRP A 303 4.33 14.68 32.36
C TRP A 303 5.15 15.97 32.29
N GLY A 304 4.75 16.95 31.48
CA GLY A 304 5.47 18.20 31.20
C GLY A 304 5.51 19.23 32.33
N LYS A 305 5.44 18.82 33.60
CA LYS A 305 5.04 19.66 34.75
C LYS A 305 5.84 20.95 34.97
N THR A 306 7.08 21.03 34.49
CA THR A 306 7.91 22.25 34.47
C THR A 306 8.89 22.18 33.30
N LEU A 307 9.38 23.33 32.82
CA LEU A 307 10.37 23.38 31.73
C LEU A 307 11.63 22.52 31.96
N PRO A 308 12.25 22.46 33.15
CA PRO A 308 13.37 21.54 33.40
C PRO A 308 13.00 20.05 33.31
N VAL A 309 11.78 19.67 33.72
CA VAL A 309 11.27 18.29 33.57
C VAL A 309 11.00 17.98 32.10
N ALA A 310 10.40 18.93 31.38
CA ALA A 310 10.10 18.83 29.95
C ALA A 310 11.39 18.68 29.12
N ARG A 311 12.39 19.53 29.33
CA ARG A 311 13.72 19.44 28.67
C ARG A 311 14.38 18.07 28.87
N ARG A 312 14.38 17.56 30.11
CA ARG A 312 14.97 16.24 30.39
C ARG A 312 14.22 15.13 29.67
N LYS A 313 12.88 15.13 29.73
CA LYS A 313 12.04 14.12 29.07
C LYS A 313 12.09 14.18 27.53
N ILE A 314 12.17 15.37 26.95
CA ILE A 314 12.42 15.55 25.51
C ILE A 314 13.80 15.01 25.11
N SER A 315 14.84 15.27 25.91
CA SER A 315 16.18 14.71 25.67
C SER A 315 16.18 13.17 25.74
N GLU A 316 15.51 12.59 26.74
CA GLU A 316 15.29 11.15 26.88
C GLU A 316 14.60 10.56 25.62
N LEU A 317 13.57 11.23 25.08
CA LEU A 317 12.85 10.84 23.86
C LEU A 317 13.71 10.97 22.57
N LYS A 318 14.45 12.08 22.39
CA LYS A 318 15.35 12.27 21.22
C LYS A 318 16.44 11.20 21.20
N LEU A 319 17.01 10.86 22.36
CA LEU A 319 17.98 9.76 22.49
C LEU A 319 17.36 8.41 22.10
N ALA A 320 16.10 8.16 22.48
CA ALA A 320 15.30 7.01 22.06
C ALA A 320 14.75 7.09 20.61
N GLY A 321 15.23 8.03 19.78
CA GLY A 321 14.91 8.08 18.34
C GLY A 321 13.56 8.69 17.98
N VAL A 322 12.92 9.42 18.91
CA VAL A 322 11.64 10.10 18.64
C VAL A 322 11.85 11.36 17.79
N GLU A 323 11.15 11.43 16.67
CA GLU A 323 11.17 12.55 15.72
C GLU A 323 9.87 13.36 15.71
N LEU A 324 8.78 12.79 16.25
CA LEU A 324 7.45 13.35 16.28
C LEU A 324 6.75 13.02 17.60
N ILE A 325 6.18 14.02 18.27
CA ILE A 325 5.24 13.82 19.36
C ILE A 325 3.87 14.39 18.97
N GLU A 326 2.84 13.60 19.18
CA GLU A 326 1.45 13.98 18.90
C GLU A 326 0.70 14.19 20.21
N PHE A 327 0.28 15.43 20.49
CA PHE A 327 -0.45 15.75 21.73
C PHE A 327 -1.96 15.79 21.49
N SER A 328 -2.69 14.99 22.27
CA SER A 328 -4.15 15.06 22.31
C SER A 328 -4.58 16.18 23.26
N VAL A 329 -4.96 17.34 22.70
CA VAL A 329 -5.16 18.60 23.47
C VAL A 329 -6.55 19.20 23.35
N ASP A 330 -7.50 18.51 22.73
CA ASP A 330 -8.89 18.98 22.58
C ASP A 330 -9.62 19.20 23.92
N ALA A 331 -10.78 19.84 23.84
CA ALA A 331 -11.62 20.17 24.99
C ALA A 331 -12.03 18.95 25.85
N MET A 332 -12.08 17.73 25.32
CA MET A 332 -12.39 16.50 26.07
C MET A 332 -11.14 15.94 26.79
N HIS A 333 -9.94 16.23 26.31
CA HIS A 333 -8.69 15.99 27.03
C HIS A 333 -8.46 17.04 28.13
N GLN A 334 -8.77 18.31 27.85
CA GLN A 334 -8.61 19.44 28.78
C GLN A 334 -9.54 19.40 30.00
N GLU A 335 -10.59 18.56 29.99
CA GLU A 335 -11.38 18.21 31.19
C GLU A 335 -10.55 17.47 32.26
N PHE A 336 -9.45 16.81 31.87
CA PHE A 336 -8.65 15.93 32.74
C PHE A 336 -7.18 16.33 32.84
N VAL A 337 -6.61 16.98 31.82
CA VAL A 337 -5.18 17.31 31.72
C VAL A 337 -4.99 18.74 31.26
N SER A 338 -4.35 19.57 32.09
CA SER A 338 -4.04 20.97 31.77
C SER A 338 -3.16 21.12 30.52
N SER A 339 -3.34 22.22 29.78
CA SER A 339 -2.50 22.66 28.65
C SER A 339 -1.22 23.39 29.09
N GLU A 340 -1.06 23.73 30.37
CA GLU A 340 0.18 24.34 30.87
C GLU A 340 1.42 23.42 30.68
N PRO A 341 1.40 22.12 31.04
CA PRO A 341 2.45 21.17 30.68
C PRO A 341 2.82 21.15 29.19
N ILE A 342 1.84 21.23 28.30
CA ILE A 342 2.04 21.22 26.84
C ILE A 342 2.92 22.39 26.40
N SER A 343 2.76 23.56 27.03
CA SER A 343 3.57 24.75 26.73
C SER A 343 5.05 24.54 27.07
N TYR A 344 5.34 23.94 28.23
CA TYR A 344 6.72 23.60 28.63
C TYR A 344 7.34 22.52 27.74
N ILE A 345 6.55 21.57 27.25
CA ILE A 345 7.04 20.51 26.35
C ILE A 345 7.36 21.07 24.97
N ILE A 346 6.52 21.96 24.43
CA ILE A 346 6.75 22.56 23.11
C ILE A 346 7.99 23.46 23.11
N GLN A 347 8.21 24.24 24.17
CA GLN A 347 9.44 25.02 24.33
C GLN A 347 10.69 24.11 24.40
N ALA A 348 10.64 23.02 25.15
CA ALA A 348 11.72 22.03 25.22
C ALA A 348 11.97 21.28 23.89
N ALA A 349 10.92 21.00 23.11
CA ALA A 349 11.02 20.30 21.82
C ALA A 349 11.63 21.18 20.72
N LYS A 350 11.31 22.48 20.70
CA LYS A 350 11.94 23.47 19.81
C LYS A 350 13.45 23.59 20.03
N GLU A 351 13.93 23.35 21.25
CA GLU A 351 15.36 23.27 21.57
C GLU A 351 16.05 21.97 21.12
N SER A 352 15.27 20.96 20.72
CA SER A 352 15.74 19.57 20.54
C SER A 352 15.40 18.97 19.16
N ASP A 353 14.83 19.76 18.25
CA ASP A 353 14.41 19.32 16.91
C ASP A 353 13.48 18.08 16.97
N ILE A 354 12.50 18.08 17.88
CA ILE A 354 11.38 17.11 17.81
C ILE A 354 10.17 17.83 17.24
N ARG A 355 9.60 17.30 16.15
CA ARG A 355 8.39 17.85 15.54
C ARG A 355 7.20 17.61 16.47
N ILE A 356 6.26 18.55 16.47
CA ILE A 356 5.03 18.43 17.27
C ILE A 356 3.80 18.63 16.39
N THR A 357 2.85 17.70 16.56
CA THR A 357 1.47 17.81 16.07
C THR A 357 0.53 17.94 17.26
N LEU A 358 -0.27 19.00 17.32
CA LEU A 358 -1.42 19.09 18.21
C LEU A 358 -2.63 18.44 17.52
N ARG A 359 -3.10 17.31 18.05
CA ARG A 359 -4.33 16.65 17.61
C ARG A 359 -5.51 17.24 18.36
N VAL A 360 -6.50 17.74 17.61
CA VAL A 360 -7.68 18.44 18.15
C VAL A 360 -8.96 17.86 17.56
N CYS A 361 -9.58 16.93 18.29
CA CYS A 361 -10.94 16.45 18.02
C CYS A 361 -11.96 17.57 18.32
N THR A 362 -12.92 17.79 17.42
CA THR A 362 -13.92 18.87 17.52
C THR A 362 -15.36 18.37 17.37
N THR A 363 -16.28 19.09 18.01
CA THR A 363 -17.74 18.96 17.82
C THR A 363 -18.30 20.29 17.31
N LYS A 364 -19.63 20.47 17.24
CA LYS A 364 -20.27 21.76 16.89
C LYS A 364 -20.07 22.79 18.01
N SER A 365 -20.21 22.37 19.27
CA SER A 365 -19.99 23.19 20.46
C SER A 365 -18.51 23.29 20.86
N ARG A 366 -17.74 22.21 20.72
CA ARG A 366 -16.33 22.11 21.13
C ARG A 366 -15.40 22.35 19.94
N ARG A 367 -15.14 23.63 19.68
CA ARG A 367 -14.31 24.12 18.56
C ARG A 367 -12.81 24.12 18.90
N ALA A 368 -11.97 24.08 17.86
CA ALA A 368 -10.51 24.10 18.02
C ALA A 368 -9.93 25.45 18.49
N ASP A 369 -10.59 26.58 18.19
CA ASP A 369 -10.10 27.91 18.59
C ASP A 369 -10.11 28.14 20.10
N ALA A 370 -11.07 27.55 20.82
CA ALA A 370 -11.10 27.54 22.29
C ALA A 370 -9.90 26.79 22.91
N VAL A 371 -9.35 25.80 22.20
CA VAL A 371 -8.16 25.04 22.62
C VAL A 371 -6.90 25.84 22.29
N ILE A 372 -6.80 26.38 21.08
CA ILE A 372 -5.64 27.17 20.61
C ILE A 372 -5.48 28.45 21.44
N GLY A 373 -6.58 29.11 21.82
CA GLY A 373 -6.57 30.32 22.65
C GLY A 373 -6.03 30.12 24.07
N ASN A 374 -5.98 28.88 24.58
CA ASN A 374 -5.38 28.54 25.87
C ASN A 374 -3.86 28.31 25.78
N LEU A 375 -3.29 28.29 24.57
CA LEU A 375 -1.84 28.13 24.33
C LEU A 375 -1.17 29.51 24.21
N SER A 376 0.04 29.65 24.74
CA SER A 376 0.79 30.92 24.64
C SER A 376 1.17 31.24 23.19
N GLY A 377 1.39 32.53 22.88
CA GLY A 377 1.79 32.94 21.52
C GLY A 377 3.12 32.33 21.05
N GLU A 378 4.03 32.03 21.98
CA GLU A 378 5.29 31.31 21.69
C GLU A 378 5.00 29.86 21.26
N VAL A 379 4.00 29.23 21.87
CA VAL A 379 3.55 27.86 21.57
C VAL A 379 2.78 27.78 20.25
N GLN A 380 2.02 28.82 19.89
CA GLN A 380 1.26 28.88 18.63
C GLN A 380 2.15 29.09 17.38
N SER A 381 3.39 29.56 17.55
CA SER A 381 4.34 29.66 16.43
C SER A 381 4.93 28.30 16.07
N ASP A 382 5.20 28.06 14.79
CA ASP A 382 5.96 26.90 14.28
C ASP A 382 5.53 25.54 14.88
N ILE A 383 4.24 25.21 14.75
CA ILE A 383 3.64 23.97 15.23
C ILE A 383 2.57 23.46 14.27
N THR A 384 2.46 22.15 14.09
CA THR A 384 1.39 21.55 13.28
C THR A 384 0.15 21.38 14.14
N ILE A 385 -1.02 21.81 13.65
CA ILE A 385 -2.31 21.57 14.32
C ILE A 385 -3.18 20.74 13.38
N ALA A 386 -3.43 19.49 13.76
CA ALA A 386 -4.27 18.54 13.03
C ALA A 386 -5.65 18.47 13.67
N THR A 387 -6.63 19.09 13.04
CA THR A 387 -8.03 19.05 13.49
C THR A 387 -8.76 17.84 12.88
N SER A 388 -9.66 17.25 13.67
CA SER A 388 -10.58 16.20 13.22
C SER A 388 -11.96 16.44 13.83
N LYS A 389 -13.01 15.88 13.23
CA LYS A 389 -14.32 15.77 13.87
C LYS A 389 -14.38 14.53 14.75
N VAL A 390 -15.05 14.63 15.90
CA VAL A 390 -15.40 13.48 16.73
C VAL A 390 -16.20 12.47 15.90
N VAL A 391 -15.93 11.19 16.12
CA VAL A 391 -16.66 10.05 15.55
C VAL A 391 -17.38 9.35 16.71
N PRO A 392 -18.69 9.01 16.62
CA PRO A 392 -19.46 8.43 17.73
C PRO A 392 -19.16 6.93 17.94
N ILE A 393 -17.92 6.64 18.34
CA ILE A 393 -17.37 5.30 18.58
C ILE A 393 -16.71 5.21 19.96
N GLY A 394 -16.65 4.02 20.54
CA GLY A 394 -16.30 3.85 21.96
C GLY A 394 -17.18 4.73 22.86
N ARG A 395 -16.58 5.43 23.82
CA ARG A 395 -17.33 6.34 24.72
C ARG A 395 -18.06 7.47 23.99
N ALA A 396 -17.59 7.89 22.82
CA ALA A 396 -18.22 8.99 22.07
C ALA A 396 -19.67 8.69 21.69
N LYS A 397 -20.04 7.40 21.56
CA LYS A 397 -21.38 6.93 21.22
C LYS A 397 -22.43 7.22 22.30
N GLU A 398 -22.01 7.34 23.56
CA GLU A 398 -22.88 7.52 24.73
C GLU A 398 -22.65 8.87 25.44
N ALA A 399 -21.41 9.36 25.45
CA ALA A 399 -21.00 10.54 26.21
C ALA A 399 -21.02 11.86 25.41
N ILE A 400 -21.33 11.82 24.11
CA ILE A 400 -21.40 13.00 23.24
C ILE A 400 -22.70 12.95 22.43
N PRO A 401 -23.60 13.95 22.54
CA PRO A 401 -24.86 13.95 21.81
C PRO A 401 -24.65 13.98 20.28
N LEU A 402 -25.45 13.21 19.54
CA LEU A 402 -25.32 13.12 18.07
C LEU A 402 -25.58 14.46 17.38
N GLU A 403 -26.49 15.27 17.94
CA GLU A 403 -26.77 16.63 17.46
C GLU A 403 -25.58 17.59 17.58
N ASP A 404 -24.59 17.29 18.43
CA ASP A 404 -23.33 18.04 18.57
C ASP A 404 -22.24 17.53 17.61
N ILE A 405 -22.39 16.35 17.00
CA ILE A 405 -21.39 15.77 16.08
C ILE A 405 -21.62 16.24 14.64
N TRP A 406 -20.54 16.42 13.87
CA TRP A 406 -20.59 16.84 12.46
C TRP A 406 -20.90 15.65 11.53
N THR A 407 -22.15 15.56 11.09
CA THR A 407 -22.71 14.48 10.29
C THR A 407 -23.25 14.93 8.92
N THR A 408 -23.44 13.98 8.00
CA THR A 408 -24.08 14.14 6.69
C THR A 408 -24.99 12.95 6.40
N SER A 409 -26.13 13.17 5.74
CA SER A 409 -27.02 12.08 5.27
C SER A 409 -26.47 11.30 4.07
N GLU A 410 -25.57 11.91 3.29
CA GLU A 410 -24.82 11.23 2.24
C GLU A 410 -23.85 10.18 2.84
N LEU A 411 -23.75 9.02 2.17
CA LEU A 411 -22.78 7.99 2.54
C LEU A 411 -21.35 8.54 2.38
N PRO A 412 -20.47 8.39 3.38
CA PRO A 412 -19.13 8.96 3.33
C PRO A 412 -18.26 8.20 2.31
N ILE A 413 -18.00 8.84 1.18
CA ILE A 413 -17.13 8.31 0.11
C ILE A 413 -15.65 8.49 0.51
N GLY A 414 -14.83 7.46 0.28
CA GLY A 414 -13.39 7.45 0.55
C GLY A 414 -12.90 6.06 0.97
N SER A 415 -11.59 5.81 0.87
CA SER A 415 -10.99 4.52 1.22
C SER A 415 -9.63 4.67 1.91
N CYS A 416 -9.11 3.58 2.49
CA CYS A 416 -8.00 3.61 3.46
C CYS A 416 -6.62 3.26 2.86
N HIS A 417 -6.54 2.97 1.56
CA HIS A 417 -5.37 2.35 0.90
C HIS A 417 -4.02 3.08 1.05
N THR A 418 -3.99 4.38 1.33
CA THR A 418 -2.76 5.15 1.60
C THR A 418 -2.40 5.27 3.09
N SER A 419 -3.33 4.93 4.00
CA SER A 419 -3.35 5.37 5.40
C SER A 419 -3.39 4.22 6.42
N LEU A 420 -3.04 3.00 5.99
CA LEU A 420 -3.01 1.84 6.88
C LEU A 420 -1.88 1.93 7.91
N ASN A 421 -2.14 1.45 9.12
CA ASN A 421 -1.17 1.34 10.20
C ASN A 421 -1.35 -0.02 10.86
N LEU A 422 -0.25 -0.76 11.01
CA LEU A 422 -0.30 -2.12 11.55
C LEU A 422 -0.35 -2.01 13.08
N ALA A 423 -1.56 -2.02 13.63
CA ALA A 423 -1.79 -1.82 15.05
C ALA A 423 -1.72 -3.17 15.80
N VAL A 424 -1.00 -3.19 16.91
CA VAL A 424 -0.90 -4.33 17.84
C VAL A 424 -1.30 -3.85 19.23
N LEU A 425 -2.32 -4.47 19.81
CA LEU A 425 -2.88 -4.11 21.12
C LEU A 425 -2.19 -4.83 22.27
N ARG A 426 -2.40 -4.34 23.51
CA ARG A 426 -1.82 -4.91 24.74
C ARG A 426 -2.06 -6.41 24.96
N ASN A 427 -3.07 -6.98 24.32
CA ASN A 427 -3.42 -8.41 24.36
C ASN A 427 -2.85 -9.22 23.19
N GLY A 428 -2.09 -8.59 22.30
CA GLY A 428 -1.50 -9.17 21.09
C GLY A 428 -2.37 -9.05 19.84
N ASP A 429 -3.61 -8.58 19.91
CA ASP A 429 -4.49 -8.53 18.74
C ASP A 429 -3.98 -7.54 17.68
N VAL A 430 -4.00 -7.97 16.41
CA VAL A 430 -3.45 -7.21 15.28
C VAL A 430 -4.56 -6.70 14.37
N PHE A 431 -4.49 -5.42 13.97
CA PHE A 431 -5.51 -4.73 13.17
C PHE A 431 -4.89 -3.89 12.03
N PRO A 432 -5.64 -3.60 10.96
CA PRO A 432 -5.13 -2.90 9.78
C PRO A 432 -5.09 -1.37 9.92
N CYS A 433 -5.61 -0.80 11.01
CA CYS A 433 -5.72 0.64 11.22
C CYS A 433 -5.73 1.00 12.71
N CYS A 434 -5.19 2.17 13.05
CA CYS A 434 -5.12 2.73 14.41
C CYS A 434 -6.13 3.89 14.65
N ALA A 435 -7.37 3.72 14.18
CA ALA A 435 -8.38 4.78 14.11
C ALA A 435 -9.83 4.25 14.21
N GLY A 436 -10.04 3.24 15.05
CA GLY A 436 -11.33 2.61 15.31
C GLY A 436 -11.52 1.23 14.69
N SER A 437 -10.51 0.64 14.04
CA SER A 437 -10.58 -0.77 13.61
C SER A 437 -10.27 -1.74 14.77
N GLU A 438 -9.52 -1.27 15.77
CA GLU A 438 -9.15 -1.93 17.02
C GLU A 438 -10.36 -2.36 17.87
N ILE A 439 -11.50 -1.69 17.66
CA ILE A 439 -12.78 -2.00 18.31
C ILE A 439 -13.76 -2.76 17.40
N CYS A 440 -13.33 -3.15 16.19
CA CYS A 440 -14.13 -3.87 15.19
C CYS A 440 -13.67 -5.34 15.08
N PRO A 441 -14.30 -6.31 15.76
CA PRO A 441 -13.84 -7.70 15.76
C PRO A 441 -13.67 -8.31 14.37
N SER A 442 -14.54 -7.90 13.42
CA SER A 442 -14.51 -8.31 12.01
C SER A 442 -13.25 -7.88 11.23
N LEU A 443 -12.42 -6.98 11.79
CA LEU A 443 -11.20 -6.47 11.19
C LEU A 443 -9.92 -6.96 11.89
N LYS A 444 -10.04 -7.83 12.91
CA LYS A 444 -8.87 -8.49 13.53
C LYS A 444 -8.17 -9.38 12.49
N LEU A 445 -6.88 -9.14 12.28
CA LEU A 445 -6.05 -9.88 11.32
C LEU A 445 -5.47 -11.17 11.92
N GLY A 446 -5.30 -11.21 13.24
CA GLY A 446 -4.72 -12.31 14.00
C GLY A 446 -4.33 -11.85 15.41
N ASN A 447 -3.55 -12.64 16.12
CA ASN A 447 -2.93 -12.24 17.38
C ASN A 447 -1.43 -12.54 17.34
N ALA A 448 -0.60 -11.52 17.56
CA ALA A 448 0.85 -11.59 17.46
C ALA A 448 1.50 -12.45 18.56
N PHE A 449 0.84 -12.68 19.70
CA PHE A 449 1.32 -13.58 20.76
C PHE A 449 1.06 -15.06 20.42
N GLU A 450 0.06 -15.33 19.58
CA GLU A 450 -0.34 -16.67 19.15
C GLU A 450 0.42 -17.15 17.90
N GLN A 451 0.75 -16.22 16.98
CA GLN A 451 1.45 -16.51 15.73
C GLN A 451 2.36 -15.35 15.28
N PRO A 452 3.44 -15.60 14.51
CA PRO A 452 4.33 -14.56 14.01
C PRO A 452 3.62 -13.54 13.12
N LEU A 453 3.99 -12.27 13.25
CA LEU A 453 3.46 -11.15 12.46
C LEU A 453 3.58 -11.37 10.94
N PRO A 454 4.65 -11.96 10.37
CA PRO A 454 4.73 -12.27 8.94
C PRO A 454 3.66 -13.26 8.47
N GLU A 455 3.16 -14.15 9.32
CA GLU A 455 2.07 -15.07 8.97
C GLU A 455 0.72 -14.36 8.94
N ILE A 456 0.50 -13.42 9.87
CA ILE A 456 -0.66 -12.51 9.86
C ILE A 456 -0.65 -11.67 8.56
N MET A 457 0.50 -11.13 8.18
CA MET A 457 0.67 -10.38 6.92
C MET A 457 0.50 -11.26 5.67
N LYS A 458 0.82 -12.57 5.75
CA LYS A 458 0.59 -13.53 4.66
C LYS A 458 -0.91 -13.84 4.52
N ALA A 459 -1.62 -14.07 5.63
CA ALA A 459 -3.06 -14.34 5.64
C ALA A 459 -3.88 -13.15 5.08
N LEU A 460 -3.45 -11.91 5.35
CA LEU A 460 -4.05 -10.68 4.82
C LEU A 460 -4.19 -10.67 3.27
N ARG A 461 -3.33 -11.38 2.53
CA ARG A 461 -3.43 -11.50 1.05
C ARG A 461 -4.81 -12.04 0.62
N GLY A 462 -5.36 -13.02 1.34
CA GLY A 462 -6.65 -13.64 1.06
C GLY A 462 -7.86 -13.00 1.77
N ASN A 463 -7.65 -11.96 2.58
CA ASN A 463 -8.73 -11.33 3.35
C ASN A 463 -9.54 -10.36 2.47
N PHE A 464 -10.46 -10.89 1.67
CA PHE A 464 -11.30 -10.11 0.74
C PHE A 464 -12.13 -9.02 1.44
N LEU A 465 -12.56 -9.21 2.68
CA LEU A 465 -13.26 -8.19 3.46
C LEU A 465 -12.36 -6.97 3.71
N VAL A 466 -11.18 -7.17 4.30
CA VAL A 466 -10.24 -6.07 4.56
C VAL A 466 -9.78 -5.43 3.25
N ARG A 467 -9.46 -6.21 2.22
CA ARG A 467 -9.07 -5.65 0.91
C ARG A 467 -10.18 -4.80 0.26
N ALA A 468 -11.43 -5.26 0.31
CA ALA A 468 -12.56 -4.49 -0.23
C ALA A 468 -12.79 -3.19 0.56
N LEU A 469 -12.75 -3.24 1.89
CA LEU A 469 -12.83 -2.05 2.75
C LEU A 469 -11.73 -1.04 2.45
N VAL A 470 -10.49 -1.53 2.29
CA VAL A 470 -9.30 -0.68 2.13
C VAL A 470 -9.28 0.03 0.78
N HIS A 471 -9.70 -0.62 -0.30
CA HIS A 471 -9.66 -0.04 -1.65
C HIS A 471 -10.98 0.64 -2.06
N ALA A 472 -12.13 -0.02 -1.87
CA ALA A 472 -13.44 0.50 -2.29
C ALA A 472 -14.17 1.31 -1.20
N GLY A 473 -13.71 1.24 0.06
CA GLY A 473 -14.26 2.01 1.16
C GLY A 473 -15.54 1.42 1.79
N PRO A 474 -15.92 1.89 2.98
CA PRO A 474 -17.10 1.38 3.69
C PRO A 474 -18.42 1.80 3.03
N ALA A 475 -18.43 2.85 2.20
CA ALA A 475 -19.59 3.18 1.36
C ALA A 475 -19.96 2.05 0.38
N TYR A 476 -18.99 1.28 -0.10
CA TYR A 476 -19.25 0.07 -0.89
C TYR A 476 -20.01 -0.98 -0.07
N PHE A 477 -19.65 -1.15 1.21
CA PHE A 477 -20.35 -2.09 2.10
C PHE A 477 -21.79 -1.67 2.39
N ALA A 478 -22.07 -0.37 2.50
CA ALA A 478 -23.45 0.13 2.59
C ALA A 478 -24.29 -0.26 1.36
N ILE A 479 -23.72 -0.18 0.15
CA ILE A 479 -24.39 -0.63 -1.09
C ILE A 479 -24.62 -2.15 -1.06
N LEU A 480 -23.65 -2.95 -0.62
CA LEU A 480 -23.83 -4.41 -0.46
C LEU A 480 -24.93 -4.76 0.55
N LEU A 481 -25.08 -3.97 1.63
CA LEU A 481 -26.14 -4.14 2.62
C LEU A 481 -27.52 -3.75 2.07
N GLN A 482 -27.60 -2.72 1.21
CA GLN A 482 -28.82 -2.40 0.47
C GLN A 482 -29.21 -3.55 -0.48
N GLU A 483 -28.25 -4.12 -1.23
CA GLU A 483 -28.46 -5.32 -2.06
C GLU A 483 -28.84 -6.58 -1.26
N ALA A 484 -28.52 -6.62 0.04
CA ALA A 484 -28.90 -7.70 0.95
C ALA A 484 -30.26 -7.46 1.66
N GLY A 485 -30.93 -6.33 1.43
CA GLY A 485 -32.16 -5.96 2.14
C GLY A 485 -31.94 -5.51 3.59
N LEU A 486 -30.69 -5.20 3.97
CA LEU A 486 -30.29 -4.72 5.30
C LEU A 486 -30.00 -3.21 5.33
N GLY A 487 -30.35 -2.48 4.26
CA GLY A 487 -30.16 -1.03 4.16
C GLY A 487 -30.79 -0.25 5.32
N ASP A 488 -31.96 -0.68 5.81
CA ASP A 488 -32.68 -0.03 6.92
C ASP A 488 -31.96 -0.16 8.29
N ARG A 489 -30.89 -0.96 8.40
CA ARG A 489 -30.03 -1.03 9.60
C ARG A 489 -28.92 0.02 9.60
N LEU A 490 -28.69 0.71 8.48
CA LEU A 490 -27.72 1.80 8.38
C LEU A 490 -28.27 3.04 9.11
N LEU A 491 -27.40 3.79 9.78
CA LEU A 491 -27.79 5.09 10.35
C LEU A 491 -28.17 6.08 9.23
N PRO A 492 -29.10 7.01 9.49
CA PRO A 492 -29.56 7.99 8.50
C PRO A 492 -28.53 9.10 8.21
N GLU A 493 -27.51 9.25 9.07
CA GLU A 493 -26.40 10.18 8.87
C GLU A 493 -25.09 9.60 9.41
N TYR A 494 -23.97 9.96 8.77
CA TYR A 494 -22.63 9.53 9.14
C TYR A 494 -21.67 10.68 9.39
N GLY A 495 -20.67 10.43 10.24
CA GLY A 495 -19.64 11.42 10.56
C GLY A 495 -18.44 11.32 9.63
N SER A 496 -18.02 10.11 9.26
CA SER A 496 -16.84 9.84 8.44
C SER A 496 -16.88 8.41 7.90
N ILE A 497 -15.93 8.06 7.01
CA ILE A 497 -15.71 6.66 6.62
C ILE A 497 -15.52 5.76 7.85
N CYS A 498 -14.86 6.23 8.90
CA CYS A 498 -14.67 5.48 10.15
C CYS A 498 -15.98 5.25 10.91
N HIS A 499 -16.95 6.18 10.87
CA HIS A 499 -18.27 5.97 11.49
C HIS A 499 -18.99 4.79 10.82
N LEU A 500 -19.13 4.83 9.49
CA LEU A 500 -19.78 3.77 8.71
C LEU A 500 -19.04 2.43 8.82
N CYS A 501 -17.71 2.46 8.71
CA CYS A 501 -16.85 1.29 8.90
C CYS A 501 -17.06 0.64 10.26
N THR A 502 -17.06 1.42 11.35
CA THR A 502 -17.22 0.88 12.70
C THR A 502 -18.62 0.31 12.92
N GLN A 503 -19.68 0.96 12.43
CA GLN A 503 -21.02 0.38 12.51
C GLN A 503 -21.10 -1.00 11.84
N ILE A 504 -20.62 -1.12 10.59
CA ILE A 504 -20.69 -2.38 9.84
C ILE A 504 -19.76 -3.45 10.46
N CYS A 505 -18.55 -3.08 10.88
CA CYS A 505 -17.52 -4.02 11.31
C CYS A 505 -17.51 -4.33 12.82
N THR A 506 -18.43 -3.74 13.59
CA THR A 506 -18.77 -4.19 14.96
C THR A 506 -19.98 -5.12 14.98
N ASP A 507 -20.85 -5.05 13.97
CA ASP A 507 -22.04 -5.87 13.83
C ASP A 507 -21.73 -7.12 13.00
N GLN A 508 -21.78 -8.29 13.64
CA GLN A 508 -21.46 -9.57 12.98
C GLN A 508 -22.45 -9.93 11.86
N GLU A 509 -23.70 -9.48 11.92
CA GLU A 509 -24.71 -9.78 10.92
C GLU A 509 -24.53 -8.87 9.69
N LEU A 510 -24.25 -7.58 9.90
CA LEU A 510 -23.88 -6.67 8.81
C LEU A 510 -22.55 -7.10 8.15
N THR A 511 -21.55 -7.49 8.96
CA THR A 511 -20.30 -8.05 8.45
C THR A 511 -20.56 -9.30 7.62
N GLY A 512 -21.32 -10.28 8.14
CA GLY A 512 -21.59 -11.54 7.46
C GLY A 512 -22.34 -11.35 6.14
N ALA A 513 -23.32 -10.45 6.10
CA ALA A 513 -24.03 -10.09 4.86
C ALA A 513 -23.11 -9.40 3.83
N VAL A 514 -22.19 -8.53 4.28
CA VAL A 514 -21.16 -7.95 3.41
C VAL A 514 -20.21 -9.02 2.86
N GLN A 515 -19.74 -9.94 3.69
CA GLN A 515 -18.89 -11.07 3.26
C GLN A 515 -19.62 -11.95 2.25
N GLN A 516 -20.86 -12.35 2.54
CA GLN A 516 -21.70 -13.11 1.61
C GLN A 516 -21.89 -12.35 0.28
N LYS A 517 -22.10 -11.04 0.28
CA LYS A 517 -22.27 -10.26 -0.97
C LYS A 517 -20.95 -10.06 -1.73
N LEU A 518 -19.82 -9.97 -1.05
CA LEU A 518 -18.50 -10.01 -1.69
C LEU A 518 -18.27 -11.38 -2.35
N GLU A 519 -18.54 -12.47 -1.63
CA GLU A 519 -18.45 -13.84 -2.12
C GLU A 519 -19.41 -14.09 -3.29
N GLU A 520 -20.70 -13.73 -3.19
CA GLU A 520 -21.68 -13.82 -4.28
C GLU A 520 -21.23 -13.06 -5.54
N LYS A 521 -20.56 -11.90 -5.40
CA LYS A 521 -20.02 -11.17 -6.56
C LYS A 521 -18.71 -11.78 -7.10
N ILE A 522 -17.93 -12.51 -6.29
CA ILE A 522 -16.74 -13.26 -6.73
C ILE A 522 -17.20 -14.56 -7.43
N LEU A 523 -17.93 -15.40 -6.69
CA LEU A 523 -18.62 -16.62 -7.12
C LEU A 523 -19.74 -16.38 -8.13
N GLY A 524 -20.07 -15.14 -8.48
CA GLY A 524 -21.02 -14.75 -9.53
C GLY A 524 -20.38 -14.31 -10.85
N VAL A 525 -19.06 -14.08 -10.87
CA VAL A 525 -18.27 -13.95 -12.10
C VAL A 525 -17.87 -15.33 -12.62
N ILE A 526 -17.52 -16.25 -11.72
CA ILE A 526 -17.12 -17.63 -12.02
C ILE A 526 -18.17 -18.45 -12.83
N PRO A 527 -19.50 -18.40 -12.58
CA PRO A 527 -20.49 -19.27 -13.23
C PRO A 527 -21.04 -18.66 -14.52
N LYS A 528 -20.80 -17.37 -14.80
CA LYS A 528 -21.10 -16.79 -16.12
C LYS A 528 -20.18 -17.37 -17.21
N VAL A 529 -19.08 -18.02 -16.82
CA VAL A 529 -18.24 -18.85 -17.70
C VAL A 529 -18.84 -20.24 -17.92
N ALA A 530 -19.62 -20.76 -16.97
CA ALA A 530 -20.25 -22.08 -17.04
C ALA A 530 -21.60 -22.12 -17.81
N GLY A 531 -22.10 -20.96 -18.26
CA GLY A 531 -23.34 -20.83 -19.05
C GLY A 531 -23.17 -20.98 -20.57
N PHE A 532 -21.97 -21.33 -21.04
CA PHE A 532 -21.59 -21.46 -22.46
C PHE A 532 -20.78 -22.74 -22.71
N ILE A 533 -21.29 -23.88 -22.23
CA ILE A 533 -20.81 -25.23 -22.52
C ILE A 533 -21.91 -25.98 -23.28
#